data_AF-A0A919JEQ8-F1
#
_entry.id   AF-A0A919JEQ8-F1
#
_cell.length_a   1.000
_cell.length_b   1.000
_cell.length_c   1.000
_cell.angle_alpha   90.00
_cell.angle_beta   90.00
_cell.angle_gamma   90.00
#
_symmetry.space_group_name_H-M   'P 1'
#
loop_
_entity.id
_entity.type
_entity.pdbx_description
1 polymer ?
#
loop_
_entity_poly.entity_id
_entity_poly.type
_entity_poly.pdbx_seq_one_letter_code
_entity_poly.pdbx_strand_id
1 'polypeptide(L)'
;MVPMELLSIGELARRTGLTVKTVRFYADRGIVPPASRGPGGYRRYEPAAVARLELVRTLRELGLDLATIRRVADREVTLAEVAGTHLEALDVQIRALRLRRAVLSAAARSGSDPSEVRHLRDLARLSARERRDLIDDFLGAVFRGLDGFAGIARSLTPEPPDDPTPAQAEAWIELAGLTRDPAFRAVMRSLAERHAADRDPTALRRDPVALVLHEAGPAEAAGIDPASAGAGRVVAAVLGRFPVRERLAAQLEAARDPRHERYRQLLSVVNGWSAAEPLAPVLGWFLTALRAH
;
A
#
# COMPACT_ATOMS: atom_id res chain seq x y z
N MET A 1 -12.90 -37.22 -47.19
CA MET A 1 -11.93 -36.31 -46.53
C MET A 1 -11.52 -35.28 -47.57
N VAL A 2 -12.01 -34.04 -47.46
CA VAL A 2 -11.69 -32.97 -48.43
C VAL A 2 -10.19 -32.68 -48.32
N PRO A 3 -9.42 -32.64 -49.42
CA PRO A 3 -8.01 -32.29 -49.36
C PRO A 3 -7.90 -30.84 -48.84
N MET A 4 -7.32 -30.65 -47.65
CA MET A 4 -7.03 -29.31 -47.15
C MET A 4 -5.94 -28.70 -48.03
N GLU A 5 -6.29 -27.60 -48.68
CA GLU A 5 -5.39 -26.91 -49.60
C GLU A 5 -4.21 -26.30 -48.83
N LEU A 6 -3.00 -26.76 -49.14
CA LEU A 6 -1.78 -26.29 -48.48
C LEU A 6 -1.43 -24.85 -48.89
N LEU A 7 -1.21 -24.01 -47.90
CA LEU A 7 -0.93 -22.60 -48.06
C LEU A 7 0.52 -22.36 -48.49
N SER A 8 0.70 -21.41 -49.42
CA SER A 8 2.02 -20.84 -49.71
C SER A 8 2.50 -19.96 -48.55
N ILE A 9 3.80 -19.67 -48.48
CA ILE A 9 4.32 -18.73 -47.48
C ILE A 9 3.72 -17.32 -47.64
N GLY A 10 3.38 -16.92 -48.86
CA GLY A 10 2.72 -15.64 -49.16
C GLY A 10 1.27 -15.62 -48.68
N GLU A 11 0.52 -16.72 -48.90
CA GLU A 11 -0.84 -16.88 -48.37
C GLU A 11 -0.83 -16.82 -46.84
N LEU A 12 0.10 -17.53 -46.21
CA LEU A 12 0.22 -17.60 -44.76
C LEU A 12 0.58 -16.24 -44.17
N ALA A 13 1.52 -15.52 -44.79
CA ALA A 13 1.86 -14.15 -44.45
C ALA A 13 0.64 -13.21 -44.55
N ARG A 14 -0.09 -13.26 -45.67
CA ARG A 14 -1.29 -12.43 -45.89
C ARG A 14 -2.38 -12.72 -44.85
N ARG A 15 -2.65 -13.99 -44.55
CA ARG A 15 -3.70 -14.39 -43.59
C ARG A 15 -3.36 -14.03 -42.15
N THR A 16 -2.08 -14.05 -41.78
CA THR A 16 -1.62 -13.75 -40.40
C THR A 16 -1.23 -12.29 -40.19
N GLY A 17 -1.19 -11.49 -41.27
CA GLY A 17 -0.66 -10.13 -41.26
C GLY A 17 0.86 -10.04 -41.01
N LEU A 18 1.57 -11.17 -41.03
CA LEU A 18 3.01 -11.23 -40.85
C LEU A 18 3.73 -11.02 -42.19
N THR A 19 4.97 -10.52 -42.13
CA THR A 19 5.81 -10.51 -43.34
C THR A 19 6.25 -11.93 -43.70
N VAL A 20 6.48 -12.19 -44.99
CA VAL A 20 7.07 -13.46 -45.46
C VAL A 20 8.41 -13.76 -44.76
N LYS A 21 9.20 -12.72 -44.46
CA LYS A 21 10.45 -12.84 -43.70
C LYS A 21 10.20 -13.37 -42.28
N THR A 22 9.18 -12.87 -41.60
CA THR A 22 8.80 -13.32 -40.24
C THR A 22 8.30 -14.78 -40.26
N VAL A 23 7.46 -15.14 -41.24
CA VAL A 23 7.00 -16.53 -41.38
C VAL A 23 8.18 -17.47 -41.65
N ARG A 24 9.12 -17.07 -42.51
CA ARG A 24 10.34 -17.84 -42.77
C ARG A 24 11.21 -18.00 -41.52
N PHE A 25 11.39 -16.93 -40.76
CA PHE A 25 12.11 -16.95 -39.49
C PHE A 25 11.52 -17.97 -38.49
N TYR A 26 10.20 -18.01 -38.36
CA TYR A 26 9.53 -18.98 -37.48
C TYR A 26 9.62 -20.41 -38.01
N ALA A 27 9.55 -20.60 -39.33
CA ALA A 27 9.74 -21.92 -39.94
C ALA A 27 11.17 -22.45 -39.73
N ASP A 28 12.18 -21.59 -39.90
CA ASP A 28 13.59 -21.95 -39.72
C ASP A 28 13.93 -22.29 -38.26
N ARG A 29 13.20 -21.70 -37.30
CA ARG A 29 13.30 -22.05 -35.87
C ARG A 29 12.44 -23.25 -35.46
N GLY A 30 11.75 -23.90 -36.41
CA GLY A 30 10.87 -25.03 -36.14
C GLY A 30 9.59 -24.66 -35.39
N ILE A 31 9.27 -23.37 -35.29
CA ILE A 31 8.08 -22.88 -34.57
C ILE A 31 6.84 -23.06 -35.42
N VAL A 32 6.96 -22.93 -36.74
CA VAL A 32 5.90 -23.27 -37.71
C VAL A 32 6.52 -24.13 -38.81
N PRO A 33 6.74 -25.43 -38.58
CA PRO A 33 7.39 -26.27 -39.58
C PRO A 33 6.51 -26.36 -40.84
N PRO A 34 7.09 -26.33 -42.04
CA PRO A 34 6.34 -26.57 -43.26
C PRO A 34 5.86 -28.02 -43.29
N ALA A 35 4.64 -28.25 -43.74
CA ALA A 35 4.05 -29.58 -43.89
C ALA A 35 4.68 -30.35 -45.05
N SER A 36 5.05 -29.64 -46.12
CA SER A 36 5.73 -30.21 -47.28
C SER A 36 6.47 -29.14 -48.08
N ARG A 37 7.14 -29.58 -49.14
CA ARG A 37 7.68 -28.70 -50.19
C ARG A 37 6.94 -29.00 -51.48
N GLY A 38 6.46 -27.96 -52.16
CA GLY A 38 5.79 -28.10 -53.46
C GLY A 38 6.77 -28.44 -54.60
N PRO A 39 6.26 -28.64 -55.83
CA PRO A 39 7.07 -29.07 -56.99
C PRO A 39 8.26 -28.15 -57.34
N GLY A 40 8.22 -26.87 -56.94
CA GLY A 40 9.33 -25.92 -57.10
C GLY A 40 10.22 -25.75 -55.86
N GLY A 41 10.18 -26.67 -54.89
CA GLY A 41 10.97 -26.61 -53.64
C GLY A 41 10.45 -25.62 -52.58
N TYR A 42 9.39 -24.86 -52.90
CA TYR A 42 8.77 -23.88 -52.00
C TYR A 42 8.04 -24.54 -50.82
N ARG A 43 8.19 -23.95 -49.63
CA ARG A 43 7.51 -24.39 -48.40
C ARG A 43 5.99 -24.29 -48.52
N ARG A 44 5.29 -25.33 -48.07
CA ARG A 44 3.83 -25.43 -48.01
C ARG A 44 3.39 -25.70 -46.56
N TYR A 45 2.29 -25.10 -46.13
CA TYR A 45 1.81 -25.14 -44.75
C TYR A 45 0.36 -25.60 -44.66
N GLU A 46 0.04 -26.37 -43.62
CA GLU A 46 -1.35 -26.68 -43.28
C GLU A 46 -2.13 -25.40 -42.93
N PRO A 47 -3.45 -25.34 -43.18
CA PRO A 47 -4.29 -24.24 -42.72
C PRO A 47 -4.17 -23.96 -41.20
N ALA A 48 -3.92 -24.99 -40.39
CA ALA A 48 -3.67 -24.88 -38.95
C ALA A 48 -2.43 -24.02 -38.59
N ALA A 49 -1.50 -23.81 -39.53
CA ALA A 49 -0.35 -22.94 -39.34
C ALA A 49 -0.75 -21.47 -39.09
N VAL A 50 -1.94 -21.05 -39.55
CA VAL A 50 -2.49 -19.71 -39.28
C VAL A 50 -2.73 -19.54 -37.78
N ALA A 51 -3.55 -20.43 -37.18
CA ALA A 51 -3.85 -20.40 -35.75
C ALA A 51 -2.58 -20.56 -34.89
N ARG A 52 -1.62 -21.38 -35.34
CA ARG A 52 -0.33 -21.53 -34.67
C ARG A 52 0.49 -20.23 -34.68
N LEU A 53 0.53 -19.51 -35.80
CA LEU A 53 1.22 -18.23 -35.90
C LEU A 53 0.53 -17.10 -35.11
N GLU A 54 -0.79 -17.10 -35.07
CA GLU A 54 -1.57 -16.19 -34.22
C GLU A 54 -1.25 -16.43 -32.74
N LEU A 55 -1.25 -17.70 -32.29
CA LEU A 55 -0.83 -18.06 -30.94
C LEU A 55 0.60 -17.60 -30.63
N VAL A 56 1.55 -17.82 -31.55
CA VAL A 56 2.94 -17.36 -31.39
C VAL A 56 2.99 -15.84 -31.21
N ARG A 57 2.21 -15.07 -31.98
CA ARG A 57 2.16 -13.61 -31.87
C ARG A 57 1.63 -13.19 -30.50
N THR A 58 0.49 -13.72 -30.08
CA THR A 58 -0.13 -13.40 -28.78
C THR A 58 0.81 -13.71 -27.62
N LEU A 59 1.42 -14.89 -27.61
CA LEU A 59 2.33 -15.27 -26.52
C LEU A 59 3.63 -14.44 -26.53
N ARG A 60 4.11 -14.03 -27.71
CA ARG A 60 5.23 -13.10 -27.82
C ARG A 60 4.92 -11.71 -27.26
N GLU A 61 3.71 -11.21 -27.52
CA GLU A 61 3.23 -9.93 -26.97
C GLU A 61 3.11 -9.99 -25.44
N LEU A 62 2.74 -11.15 -24.90
CA LEU A 62 2.70 -11.41 -23.45
C LEU A 62 4.08 -11.66 -22.83
N GLY A 63 5.18 -11.56 -23.59
CA GLY A 63 6.54 -11.64 -23.07
C GLY A 63 7.14 -13.05 -23.01
N LEU A 64 6.45 -14.08 -23.50
CA LEU A 64 7.01 -15.44 -23.52
C LEU A 64 8.14 -15.55 -24.56
N ASP A 65 9.15 -16.34 -24.21
CA ASP A 65 10.24 -16.67 -25.13
C ASP A 65 9.80 -17.70 -26.20
N LEU A 66 10.53 -17.74 -27.31
CA LEU A 66 10.19 -18.60 -28.44
C LEU A 66 10.31 -20.11 -28.15
N ALA A 67 11.17 -20.52 -27.22
CA ALA A 67 11.32 -21.93 -26.87
C ALA A 67 10.09 -22.41 -26.11
N THR A 68 9.62 -21.63 -25.13
CA THR A 68 8.40 -21.89 -24.38
C THR A 68 7.17 -21.91 -25.28
N ILE A 69 7.05 -20.94 -26.20
CA ILE A 69 5.96 -20.90 -27.18
C ILE A 69 5.93 -22.14 -28.06
N ARG A 70 7.11 -22.63 -28.49
CA ARG A 70 7.21 -23.87 -29.28
C ARG A 70 6.65 -25.06 -28.50
N ARG A 71 7.06 -25.23 -27.23
CA ARG A 71 6.57 -26.32 -26.36
C ARG A 71 5.05 -26.30 -26.20
N VAL A 72 4.45 -25.12 -26.04
CA VAL A 72 2.98 -24.96 -26.00
C VAL A 72 2.35 -25.35 -27.33
N ALA A 73 2.91 -24.86 -28.44
CA ALA A 73 2.38 -25.13 -29.77
C ALA A 73 2.51 -26.62 -30.17
N ASP A 74 3.53 -27.31 -29.67
CA ASP A 74 3.78 -28.74 -29.82
C ASP A 74 3.03 -29.59 -28.78
N ARG A 75 2.24 -28.96 -27.90
CA ARG A 75 1.46 -29.60 -26.82
C ARG A 75 2.30 -30.40 -25.83
N GLU A 76 3.58 -30.07 -25.70
CA GLU A 76 4.48 -30.63 -24.69
C GLU A 76 4.16 -30.07 -23.29
N VAL A 77 3.59 -28.87 -23.24
CA VAL A 77 3.06 -28.21 -22.04
C VAL A 77 1.75 -27.53 -22.39
N THR A 78 0.88 -27.38 -21.40
CA THR A 78 -0.35 -26.62 -21.58
C THR A 78 -0.07 -25.12 -21.51
N LEU A 79 -0.92 -24.33 -22.18
CA LEU A 79 -0.88 -22.88 -22.04
C LEU A 79 -1.14 -22.44 -20.59
N ALA A 80 -2.00 -23.16 -19.86
CA ALA A 80 -2.35 -22.83 -18.48
C ALA A 80 -1.15 -22.94 -17.53
N GLU A 81 -0.35 -24.01 -17.63
CA GLU A 81 0.85 -24.19 -16.81
C GLU A 81 1.89 -23.10 -17.05
N VAL A 82 2.13 -22.78 -18.34
CA VAL A 82 3.08 -21.75 -18.72
C VAL A 82 2.59 -20.37 -18.28
N ALA A 83 1.31 -20.07 -18.48
CA ALA A 83 0.71 -18.80 -18.07
C ALA A 83 0.74 -18.62 -16.55
N GLY A 84 0.44 -19.67 -15.77
CA GLY A 84 0.52 -19.63 -14.31
C GLY A 84 1.94 -19.33 -13.81
N THR A 85 2.93 -20.06 -14.33
CA THR A 85 4.34 -19.83 -13.99
C THR A 85 4.79 -18.40 -14.36
N HIS A 86 4.36 -17.90 -15.51
CA HIS A 86 4.73 -16.56 -15.96
C HIS A 86 4.03 -15.47 -15.13
N LEU A 87 2.78 -15.69 -14.74
CA LEU A 87 2.03 -14.79 -13.86
C LEU A 87 2.71 -14.68 -12.49
N GLU A 88 3.12 -15.80 -11.88
CA GLU A 88 3.87 -15.78 -10.62
C GLU A 88 5.18 -15.00 -10.74
N ALA A 89 5.91 -15.17 -11.85
CA ALA A 89 7.15 -14.42 -12.10
C ALA A 89 6.88 -12.92 -12.29
N LEU A 90 5.81 -12.54 -13.00
CA LEU A 90 5.39 -11.16 -13.17
C LEU A 90 4.99 -10.53 -11.84
N ASP A 91 4.28 -11.25 -10.98
CA ASP A 91 3.90 -10.77 -9.65
C ASP A 91 5.13 -10.50 -8.77
N VAL A 92 6.15 -11.36 -8.84
CA VAL A 92 7.45 -11.11 -8.17
C VAL A 92 8.10 -9.83 -8.72
N GLN A 93 8.09 -9.61 -10.03
CA GLN A 93 8.64 -8.40 -10.64
C GLN A 93 7.85 -7.14 -10.24
N ILE A 94 6.51 -7.21 -10.24
CA ILE A 94 5.63 -6.12 -9.83
C ILE A 94 5.92 -5.74 -8.38
N ARG A 95 5.99 -6.72 -7.46
CA ARG A 95 6.35 -6.48 -6.06
C ARG A 95 7.71 -5.78 -5.94
N ALA A 96 8.72 -6.25 -6.67
CA ALA A 96 10.04 -5.64 -6.66
C ALA A 96 10.04 -4.19 -7.21
N LEU A 97 9.26 -3.92 -8.25
CA LEU A 97 9.12 -2.58 -8.83
C LEU A 97 8.36 -1.63 -7.91
N ARG A 98 7.27 -2.09 -7.27
CA ARG A 98 6.53 -1.31 -6.26
C ARG A 98 7.42 -0.90 -5.11
N LEU A 99 8.24 -1.83 -4.60
CA LEU A 99 9.23 -1.55 -3.56
C LEU A 99 10.24 -0.48 -3.99
N ARG A 100 10.85 -0.63 -5.17
CA ARG A 100 11.80 0.35 -5.71
C ARG A 100 11.18 1.74 -5.84
N ARG A 101 9.94 1.81 -6.35
CA ARG A 101 9.18 3.06 -6.46
C ARG A 101 8.97 3.70 -5.09
N ALA A 102 8.51 2.94 -4.10
CA ALA A 102 8.25 3.46 -2.75
C ALA A 102 9.52 4.07 -2.11
N VAL A 103 10.66 3.39 -2.24
CA VAL A 103 11.95 3.89 -1.74
C VAL A 103 12.38 5.17 -2.45
N LEU A 104 12.29 5.22 -3.78
CA LEU A 104 12.63 6.42 -4.56
C LEU A 104 11.70 7.60 -4.25
N SER A 105 10.40 7.34 -4.09
CA SER A 105 9.41 8.36 -3.71
C SER A 105 9.62 8.88 -2.29
N ALA A 106 10.04 8.03 -1.34
CA ALA A 106 10.43 8.48 -0.01
C ALA A 106 11.69 9.35 -0.07
N ALA A 107 12.76 8.87 -0.72
CA ALA A 107 14.02 9.59 -0.85
C ALA A 107 13.88 10.96 -1.54
N ALA A 108 13.03 11.05 -2.56
CA ALA A 108 12.76 12.31 -3.28
C ALA A 108 12.06 13.35 -2.39
N ARG A 109 11.24 12.93 -1.42
CA ARG A 109 10.54 13.83 -0.49
C ARG A 109 11.45 14.35 0.62
N SER A 110 12.36 13.53 1.10
CA SER A 110 13.24 13.85 2.23
C SER A 110 14.53 14.58 1.84
N GLY A 111 14.86 14.69 0.54
CA GLY A 111 16.09 15.34 0.08
C GLY A 111 17.37 14.59 0.50
N SER A 112 17.24 13.27 0.67
CA SER A 112 18.15 12.43 1.43
C SER A 112 19.55 12.21 0.86
N ASP A 113 20.54 12.11 1.77
CA ASP A 113 21.89 11.60 1.50
C ASP A 113 21.89 10.08 1.24
N PRO A 114 22.87 9.51 0.49
CA PRO A 114 22.97 8.06 0.24
C PRO A 114 22.85 7.13 1.45
N SER A 115 23.24 7.57 2.66
CA SER A 115 23.06 6.79 3.89
C SER A 115 21.59 6.60 4.28
N GLU A 116 20.78 7.64 4.10
CA GLU A 116 19.36 7.65 4.42
C GLU A 116 18.55 6.86 3.37
N VAL A 117 18.96 6.91 2.09
CA VAL A 117 18.36 6.05 1.04
C VAL A 117 18.55 4.55 1.33
N ARG A 118 19.73 4.15 1.87
CA ARG A 118 19.94 2.77 2.32
C ARG A 118 18.98 2.40 3.45
N HIS A 119 18.81 3.28 4.42
CA HIS A 119 17.90 3.06 5.54
C HIS A 119 16.44 2.90 5.10
N LEU A 120 15.96 3.78 4.20
CA LEU A 120 14.62 3.68 3.62
C LEU A 120 14.40 2.36 2.87
N ARG A 121 15.41 1.92 2.11
CA ARG A 121 15.37 0.63 1.41
C ARG A 121 15.27 -0.54 2.38
N ASP A 122 16.02 -0.50 3.47
CA ASP A 122 16.05 -1.58 4.45
C ASP A 122 14.71 -1.65 5.22
N LEU A 123 14.11 -0.51 5.59
CA LEU A 123 12.75 -0.44 6.16
C LEU A 123 11.68 -1.01 5.23
N ALA A 124 11.81 -0.76 3.93
CA ALA A 124 10.86 -1.24 2.94
C ALA A 124 10.94 -2.76 2.71
N ARG A 125 12.09 -3.38 3.03
CA ARG A 125 12.35 -4.81 2.87
C ARG A 125 12.04 -5.67 4.09
N LEU A 126 11.70 -5.06 5.23
CA LEU A 126 11.37 -5.79 6.44
C LEU A 126 10.27 -6.82 6.18
N SER A 127 10.50 -8.04 6.65
CA SER A 127 9.50 -9.11 6.69
C SER A 127 8.36 -8.77 7.65
N ALA A 128 7.20 -9.40 7.50
CA ALA A 128 6.06 -9.18 8.40
C ALA A 128 6.41 -9.43 9.89
N ARG A 129 7.38 -10.31 10.18
CA ARG A 129 7.90 -10.50 11.53
C ARG A 129 8.70 -9.29 11.99
N GLU A 130 9.69 -8.85 11.22
CA GLU A 130 10.52 -7.70 11.58
C GLU A 130 9.73 -6.39 11.69
N ARG A 131 8.67 -6.23 10.86
CA ARG A 131 7.72 -5.12 10.99
C ARG A 131 7.01 -5.15 12.35
N ARG A 132 6.52 -6.32 12.76
CA ARG A 132 5.90 -6.50 14.09
C ARG A 132 6.90 -6.22 15.21
N ASP A 133 8.09 -6.81 15.15
CA ASP A 133 9.14 -6.60 16.16
C ASP A 133 9.50 -5.12 16.32
N LEU A 134 9.57 -4.36 15.21
CA LEU A 134 9.85 -2.92 15.23
C LEU A 134 8.73 -2.10 15.90
N ILE A 135 7.47 -2.44 15.62
CA ILE A 135 6.33 -1.78 16.25
C ILE A 135 6.21 -2.18 17.72
N ASP A 136 6.44 -3.45 18.05
CA ASP A 136 6.41 -3.94 19.42
C ASP A 136 7.50 -3.30 20.29
N ASP A 137 8.71 -3.11 19.75
CA ASP A 137 9.77 -2.32 20.43
C ASP A 137 9.30 -0.88 20.69
N PHE A 138 8.73 -0.23 19.67
CA PHE A 138 8.27 1.15 19.78
C PHE A 138 7.15 1.30 20.82
N LEU A 139 6.05 0.54 20.69
CA LEU A 139 4.91 0.62 21.60
C LEU A 139 5.28 0.10 23.00
N GLY A 140 6.14 -0.92 23.08
CA GLY A 140 6.68 -1.42 24.35
C GLY A 140 7.54 -0.38 25.07
N ALA A 141 8.31 0.44 24.35
CA ALA A 141 9.06 1.55 24.93
C ALA A 141 8.16 2.72 25.38
N VAL A 142 7.12 3.03 24.59
CA VAL A 142 6.15 4.10 24.89
C VAL A 142 5.32 3.76 26.13
N PHE A 143 4.84 2.52 26.26
CA PHE A 143 3.94 2.10 27.34
C PHE A 143 4.63 1.36 28.50
N ARG A 144 5.97 1.32 28.52
CA ARG A 144 6.73 0.60 29.56
C ARG A 144 6.35 1.07 30.97
N GLY A 145 5.81 0.15 31.77
CA GLY A 145 5.42 0.40 33.16
C GLY A 145 4.07 1.11 33.32
N LEU A 146 3.27 1.22 32.25
CA LEU A 146 1.94 1.83 32.27
C LEU A 146 0.85 0.75 32.12
N ASP A 147 -0.09 0.72 33.06
CA ASP A 147 -1.20 -0.24 33.04
C ASP A 147 -2.42 0.30 32.27
N GLY A 148 -3.20 -0.60 31.65
CA GLY A 148 -4.46 -0.26 30.96
C GLY A 148 -4.31 0.25 29.53
N PHE A 149 -3.10 0.17 28.95
CA PHE A 149 -2.81 0.66 27.59
C PHE A 149 -2.88 -0.42 26.49
N ALA A 150 -3.13 -1.69 26.83
CA ALA A 150 -3.19 -2.78 25.85
C ALA A 150 -4.21 -2.55 24.72
N GLY A 151 -5.35 -1.92 25.03
CA GLY A 151 -6.33 -1.53 24.01
C GLY A 151 -5.80 -0.47 23.04
N ILE A 152 -5.12 0.55 23.56
CA ILE A 152 -4.53 1.62 22.74
C ILE A 152 -3.38 1.09 21.90
N ALA A 153 -2.49 0.30 22.50
CA ALA A 153 -1.36 -0.30 21.79
C ALA A 153 -1.85 -1.08 20.56
N ARG A 154 -2.91 -1.89 20.70
CA ARG A 154 -3.56 -2.56 19.56
C ARG A 154 -4.06 -1.58 18.51
N SER A 155 -4.76 -0.51 18.90
CA SER A 155 -5.26 0.50 17.95
C SER A 155 -4.17 1.31 17.25
N LEU A 156 -2.95 1.36 17.80
CA LEU A 156 -1.80 2.05 17.22
C LEU A 156 -0.88 1.10 16.43
N THR A 157 -1.19 -0.19 16.39
CA THR A 157 -0.41 -1.20 15.68
C THR A 157 -0.81 -1.23 14.20
N PRO A 158 0.11 -0.96 13.26
CA PRO A 158 -0.16 -1.15 11.85
C PRO A 158 -0.25 -2.63 11.48
N GLU A 159 -1.24 -2.95 10.65
CA GLU A 159 -1.54 -4.26 10.09
C GLU A 159 -1.46 -4.17 8.55
N PRO A 160 -0.25 -4.03 7.98
CA PRO A 160 -0.09 -3.94 6.53
C PRO A 160 -0.53 -5.24 5.85
N PRO A 161 -1.18 -5.17 4.67
CA PRO A 161 -1.50 -6.37 3.88
C PRO A 161 -0.24 -7.05 3.36
N ASP A 162 -0.36 -8.34 3.02
CA ASP A 162 0.75 -9.15 2.48
C ASP A 162 1.29 -8.60 1.15
N ASP A 163 0.42 -8.07 0.28
CA ASP A 163 0.79 -7.34 -0.94
C ASP A 163 0.32 -5.87 -0.86
N PRO A 164 1.16 -4.96 -0.31
CA PRO A 164 0.78 -3.57 -0.18
C PRO A 164 0.77 -2.85 -1.52
N THR A 165 -0.21 -1.97 -1.68
CA THR A 165 -0.21 -0.96 -2.75
C THR A 165 1.00 -0.04 -2.62
N PRO A 166 1.41 0.68 -3.68
CA PRO A 166 2.51 1.64 -3.58
C PRO A 166 2.31 2.68 -2.48
N ALA A 167 1.07 3.17 -2.29
CA ALA A 167 0.74 4.12 -1.24
C ALA A 167 0.91 3.53 0.17
N GLN A 168 0.49 2.27 0.37
CA GLN A 168 0.69 1.55 1.63
C GLN A 168 2.17 1.31 1.93
N ALA A 169 2.96 0.94 0.92
CA ALA A 169 4.40 0.73 1.08
C ALA A 169 5.12 2.05 1.43
N GLU A 170 4.76 3.15 0.78
CA GLU A 170 5.29 4.47 1.11
C GLU A 170 4.90 4.90 2.53
N ALA A 171 3.62 4.72 2.91
CA ALA A 171 3.14 5.07 4.23
C ALA A 171 3.82 4.24 5.34
N TRP A 172 4.06 2.95 5.08
CA TRP A 172 4.83 2.09 5.98
C TRP A 172 6.25 2.62 6.20
N ILE A 173 6.97 2.99 5.14
CA ILE A 173 8.35 3.49 5.26
C ILE A 173 8.40 4.74 6.14
N GLU A 174 7.47 5.67 5.92
CA GLU A 174 7.39 6.90 6.71
C GLU A 174 7.01 6.63 8.17
N LEU A 175 6.03 5.76 8.41
CA LEU A 175 5.61 5.36 9.75
C LEU A 175 6.76 4.68 10.50
N ALA A 176 7.47 3.76 9.84
CA ALA A 176 8.63 3.10 10.40
C ALA A 176 9.78 4.08 10.69
N GLY A 177 9.93 5.13 9.87
CA GLY A 177 10.82 6.26 10.16
C GLY A 177 10.44 6.99 11.45
N LEU A 178 9.16 7.37 11.59
CA LEU A 178 8.65 8.05 12.80
C LEU A 178 8.86 7.20 14.06
N THR A 179 8.53 5.92 14.03
CA THR A 179 8.68 5.03 15.20
C THR A 179 10.14 4.84 15.65
N ARG A 180 11.13 5.20 14.81
CA ARG A 180 12.56 5.18 15.15
C ARG A 180 13.08 6.55 15.57
N ASP A 181 12.34 7.65 15.37
CA ASP A 181 12.72 9.00 15.80
C ASP A 181 12.67 9.10 17.35
N PRO A 182 13.81 9.34 18.02
CA PRO A 182 13.84 9.48 19.48
C PRO A 182 12.96 10.61 20.00
N ALA A 183 12.84 11.72 19.27
CA ALA A 183 12.02 12.86 19.67
C ALA A 183 10.52 12.48 19.62
N PHE A 184 10.10 11.79 18.57
CA PHE A 184 8.73 11.28 18.48
C PHE A 184 8.41 10.24 19.56
N ARG A 185 9.34 9.32 19.85
CA ARG A 185 9.22 8.37 20.98
C ARG A 185 8.99 9.10 22.31
N ALA A 186 9.75 10.16 22.57
CA ALA A 186 9.60 10.96 23.78
C ALA A 186 8.22 11.65 23.88
N VAL A 187 7.72 12.21 22.77
CA VAL A 187 6.37 12.81 22.71
C VAL A 187 5.29 11.78 23.05
N MET A 188 5.32 10.62 22.38
CA MET A 188 4.34 9.55 22.59
C MET A 188 4.38 8.99 24.02
N ARG A 189 5.58 8.83 24.58
CA ARG A 189 5.75 8.42 25.98
C ARG A 189 5.18 9.45 26.95
N SER A 190 5.50 10.73 26.75
CA SER A 190 5.00 11.81 27.60
C SER A 190 3.47 11.92 27.54
N LEU A 191 2.86 11.66 26.38
CA LEU A 191 1.41 11.54 26.22
C LEU A 191 0.82 10.38 27.02
N ALA A 192 1.47 9.21 26.98
CA ALA A 192 1.03 8.03 27.71
C ALA A 192 1.17 8.21 29.24
N GLU A 193 2.29 8.77 29.70
CA GLU A 193 2.54 9.06 31.11
C GLU A 193 1.52 10.07 31.68
N ARG A 194 1.20 11.13 30.93
CA ARG A 194 0.12 12.07 31.29
C ARG A 194 -1.23 11.37 31.39
N HIS A 195 -1.58 10.52 30.42
CA HIS A 195 -2.83 9.75 30.49
C HIS A 195 -2.85 8.76 31.67
N ALA A 196 -1.72 8.18 32.03
CA ALA A 196 -1.62 7.20 33.10
C ALA A 196 -1.69 7.84 34.49
N ALA A 197 -1.01 8.97 34.70
CA ALA A 197 -1.09 9.78 35.92
C ALA A 197 -2.53 10.23 36.23
N ASP A 198 -3.36 10.23 35.19
CA ASP A 198 -4.71 10.73 35.23
C ASP A 198 -5.78 9.66 35.48
N ARG A 199 -5.34 8.42 35.72
CA ARG A 199 -6.19 7.24 35.90
C ARG A 199 -6.80 7.19 37.30
N ASP A 200 -8.13 7.25 37.37
CA ASP A 200 -8.87 6.62 38.47
C ASP A 200 -8.93 5.10 38.20
N PRO A 201 -8.34 4.25 39.06
CA PRO A 201 -8.35 2.80 38.87
C PRO A 201 -9.75 2.18 38.84
N THR A 202 -10.75 2.87 39.37
CA THR A 202 -12.13 2.39 39.55
C THR A 202 -13.12 2.90 38.50
N ALA A 203 -12.75 3.92 37.72
CA ALA A 203 -13.62 4.50 36.71
C ALA A 203 -13.40 3.87 35.32
N LEU A 204 -14.49 3.72 34.55
CA LEU A 204 -14.39 3.36 33.12
C LEU A 204 -13.53 4.40 32.41
N ARG A 205 -12.57 3.94 31.60
CA ARG A 205 -11.68 4.78 30.80
C ARG A 205 -12.49 5.78 29.97
N ARG A 206 -12.38 7.07 30.29
CA ARG A 206 -12.95 8.17 29.48
C ARG A 206 -11.81 8.82 28.71
N ASP A 207 -11.91 8.79 27.39
CA ASP A 207 -10.93 9.40 26.50
C ASP A 207 -11.30 10.88 26.26
N PRO A 208 -10.52 11.85 26.75
CA PRO A 208 -10.86 13.27 26.62
C PRO A 208 -10.85 13.73 25.17
N VAL A 209 -10.00 13.15 24.32
CA VAL A 209 -9.97 13.46 22.89
C VAL A 209 -11.24 12.93 22.23
N ALA A 210 -11.62 11.68 22.48
CA ALA A 210 -12.83 11.11 21.89
C ALA A 210 -14.11 11.87 22.31
N LEU A 211 -14.20 12.29 23.58
CA LEU A 211 -15.33 13.09 24.05
C LEU A 211 -15.37 14.46 23.37
N VAL A 212 -14.23 15.15 23.25
CA VAL A 212 -14.18 16.45 22.57
C VAL A 212 -14.55 16.32 21.10
N LEU A 213 -14.09 15.28 20.41
CA LEU A 213 -14.50 15.03 19.02
C LEU A 213 -16.02 14.85 18.90
N HIS A 214 -16.62 14.11 19.83
CA HIS A 214 -18.06 13.88 19.85
C HIS A 214 -18.88 15.15 20.13
N GLU A 215 -18.48 15.92 21.14
CA GLU A 215 -19.25 17.08 21.62
C GLU A 215 -18.97 18.34 20.76
N ALA A 216 -17.73 18.56 20.34
CA ALA A 216 -17.30 19.74 19.60
C ALA A 216 -17.31 19.57 18.08
N GLY A 217 -17.24 18.34 17.56
CA GLY A 217 -17.25 18.07 16.12
C GLY A 217 -18.45 18.68 15.38
N PRO A 218 -19.69 18.48 15.85
CA PRO A 218 -20.87 19.09 15.22
C PRO A 218 -20.86 20.63 15.26
N ALA A 219 -20.33 21.23 16.33
CA ALA A 219 -20.27 22.68 16.49
C ALA A 219 -19.21 23.31 15.57
N GLU A 220 -18.07 22.66 15.43
CA GLU A 220 -17.01 23.07 14.50
C GLU A 220 -17.48 22.94 13.04
N ALA A 221 -18.09 21.81 12.67
CA ALA A 221 -18.62 21.57 11.34
C ALA A 221 -19.75 22.56 10.94
N ALA A 222 -20.53 23.02 11.93
CA ALA A 222 -21.56 24.05 11.74
C ALA A 222 -21.01 25.48 11.72
N GLY A 223 -19.69 25.68 11.90
CA GLY A 223 -19.05 27.00 11.91
C GLY A 223 -19.46 27.87 13.11
N ILE A 224 -19.82 27.26 14.24
CA ILE A 224 -20.19 28.01 15.45
C ILE A 224 -18.97 28.77 15.97
N ASP A 225 -19.13 30.05 16.30
CA ASP A 225 -18.06 30.85 16.89
C ASP A 225 -17.65 30.28 18.28
N PRO A 226 -16.36 29.94 18.50
CA PRO A 226 -15.84 29.47 19.78
C PRO A 226 -16.12 30.40 20.98
N ALA A 227 -16.36 31.69 20.76
CA ALA A 227 -16.68 32.66 21.82
C ALA A 227 -18.20 32.79 22.10
N SER A 228 -19.04 32.08 21.34
CA SER A 228 -20.50 32.18 21.45
C SER A 228 -21.06 31.42 22.65
N ALA A 229 -22.25 31.81 23.11
CA ALA A 229 -22.99 31.04 24.13
C ALA A 229 -23.26 29.58 23.71
N GLY A 230 -23.28 29.29 22.39
CA GLY A 230 -23.36 27.94 21.85
C GLY A 230 -22.12 27.11 22.19
N ALA A 231 -20.93 27.69 22.04
CA ALA A 231 -19.66 27.05 22.39
C ALA A 231 -19.52 26.85 23.91
N GLY A 232 -19.99 27.80 24.72
CA GLY A 232 -20.02 27.68 26.18
C GLY A 232 -20.79 26.44 26.68
N ARG A 233 -21.88 26.05 25.99
CA ARG A 233 -22.63 24.82 26.33
C ARG A 233 -21.81 23.55 26.05
N VAL A 234 -21.08 23.52 24.93
CA VAL A 234 -20.19 22.41 24.58
C VAL A 234 -19.05 22.28 25.60
N VAL A 235 -18.43 23.40 25.96
CA VAL A 235 -17.37 23.45 26.99
C VAL A 235 -17.90 22.94 28.33
N ALA A 236 -19.08 23.38 28.76
CA ALA A 236 -19.70 22.90 30.00
C ALA A 236 -19.98 21.38 29.99
N ALA A 237 -20.44 20.83 28.86
CA ALA A 237 -20.70 19.39 28.72
C ALA A 237 -19.43 18.53 28.85
N VAL A 238 -18.30 19.03 28.34
CA VAL A 238 -16.99 18.37 28.45
C VAL A 238 -16.40 18.56 29.86
N LEU A 239 -16.43 19.78 30.42
CA LEU A 239 -15.93 20.07 31.77
C LEU A 239 -16.72 19.34 32.87
N GLY A 240 -18.01 19.05 32.64
CA GLY A 240 -18.80 18.21 33.54
C GLY A 240 -18.24 16.79 33.71
N ARG A 241 -17.42 16.32 32.75
CA ARG A 241 -16.73 15.02 32.79
C ARG A 241 -15.24 15.15 33.10
N PHE A 242 -14.63 16.28 32.73
CA PHE A 242 -13.22 16.61 32.95
C PHE A 242 -13.09 18.00 33.60
N PRO A 243 -13.29 18.11 34.92
CA PRO A 243 -13.48 19.42 35.59
C PRO A 243 -12.22 20.28 35.68
N VAL A 244 -11.03 19.68 35.54
CA VAL A 244 -9.75 20.41 35.65
C VAL A 244 -9.37 20.98 34.27
N ARG A 245 -9.72 22.24 34.03
CA ARG A 245 -9.54 22.91 32.73
C ARG A 245 -8.10 22.90 32.22
N GLU A 246 -7.14 23.34 33.04
CA GLU A 246 -5.72 23.44 32.63
C GLU A 246 -5.16 22.09 32.19
N ARG A 247 -5.60 21.03 32.89
CA ARG A 247 -5.23 19.65 32.59
C ARG A 247 -5.85 19.15 31.29
N LEU A 248 -7.15 19.39 31.10
CA LEU A 248 -7.82 19.07 29.84
C LEU A 248 -7.14 19.81 28.66
N ALA A 249 -6.85 21.10 28.81
CA ALA A 249 -6.14 21.87 27.80
C ALA A 249 -4.77 21.26 27.46
N ALA A 250 -3.97 20.92 28.47
CA ALA A 250 -2.65 20.31 28.28
C ALA A 250 -2.73 18.94 27.57
N GLN A 251 -3.74 18.12 27.88
CA GLN A 251 -3.97 16.84 27.21
C GLN A 251 -4.34 17.02 25.73
N LEU A 252 -5.25 17.95 25.42
CA LEU A 252 -5.68 18.21 24.05
C LEU A 252 -4.58 18.85 23.21
N GLU A 253 -3.81 19.80 23.76
CA GLU A 253 -2.67 20.39 23.05
C GLU A 253 -1.60 19.34 22.74
N ALA A 254 -1.32 18.43 23.67
CA ALA A 254 -0.38 17.35 23.40
C ALA A 254 -0.92 16.37 22.33
N ALA A 255 -2.23 16.14 22.27
CA ALA A 255 -2.85 15.31 21.25
C ALA A 255 -2.79 15.94 19.83
N ARG A 256 -2.63 17.26 19.73
CA ARG A 256 -2.47 18.04 18.49
C ARG A 256 -1.05 18.03 17.92
N ASP A 257 -0.12 17.25 18.49
CA ASP A 257 1.23 17.13 17.92
C ASP A 257 1.14 16.69 16.43
N PRO A 258 1.72 17.45 15.49
CA PRO A 258 1.63 17.15 14.06
C PRO A 258 2.17 15.76 13.68
N ARG A 259 3.16 15.24 14.42
CA ARG A 259 3.74 13.92 14.19
C ARG A 259 2.81 12.81 14.67
N HIS A 260 2.08 13.03 15.76
CA HIS A 260 1.05 12.10 16.24
C HIS A 260 -0.12 12.01 15.25
N GLU A 261 -0.59 13.16 14.76
CA GLU A 261 -1.60 13.21 13.69
C GLU A 261 -1.09 12.51 12.42
N ARG A 262 0.15 12.79 12.02
CA ARG A 262 0.77 12.12 10.86
C ARG A 262 0.86 10.61 11.04
N TYR A 263 1.23 10.13 12.22
CA TYR A 263 1.25 8.70 12.53
C TYR A 263 -0.13 8.05 12.33
N ARG A 264 -1.21 8.70 12.79
CA ARG A 264 -2.59 8.21 12.60
C ARG A 264 -3.00 8.17 11.13
N GLN A 265 -2.65 9.19 10.36
CA GLN A 265 -2.92 9.21 8.92
C GLN A 265 -2.20 8.06 8.19
N LEU A 266 -0.93 7.86 8.51
CA LEU A 266 -0.14 6.77 7.94
C LEU A 266 -0.71 5.40 8.34
N LEU A 267 -1.18 5.27 9.59
CA LEU A 267 -1.84 4.06 10.08
C LEU A 267 -3.11 3.76 9.28
N SER A 268 -3.96 4.76 9.02
CA SER A 268 -5.14 4.58 8.16
C SER A 268 -4.76 4.11 6.76
N VAL A 269 -3.74 4.71 6.14
CA VAL A 269 -3.28 4.32 4.79
C VAL A 269 -2.74 2.89 4.79
N VAL A 270 -1.85 2.55 5.74
CA VAL A 270 -1.24 1.21 5.85
C VAL A 270 -2.31 0.14 6.02
N ASN A 271 -3.31 0.38 6.86
CA ASN A 271 -4.37 -0.58 7.17
C ASN A 271 -5.52 -0.58 6.15
N GLY A 272 -5.51 0.35 5.18
CA GLY A 272 -6.62 0.53 4.24
C GLY A 272 -7.91 1.02 4.90
N TRP A 273 -7.81 1.68 6.05
CA TRP A 273 -8.95 2.31 6.71
C TRP A 273 -9.33 3.60 5.99
N SER A 274 -10.58 4.05 6.18
CA SER A 274 -10.98 5.41 5.80
C SER A 274 -10.00 6.43 6.39
N ALA A 275 -9.75 7.50 5.65
CA ALA A 275 -8.87 8.58 6.11
C ALA A 275 -9.31 9.03 7.50
N ALA A 276 -8.38 9.04 8.46
CA ALA A 276 -8.66 9.57 9.78
C ALA A 276 -9.08 11.03 9.63
N GLU A 277 -10.24 11.40 10.20
CA GLU A 277 -10.63 12.80 10.26
C GLU A 277 -9.57 13.59 11.04
N PRO A 278 -9.10 14.74 10.51
CA PRO A 278 -8.08 15.53 11.19
C PRO A 278 -8.56 15.95 12.57
N LEU A 279 -7.77 15.67 13.60
CA LEU A 279 -8.13 16.06 14.97
C LEU A 279 -7.91 17.57 15.20
N ALA A 280 -6.97 18.16 14.46
CA ALA A 280 -6.47 19.51 14.71
C ALA A 280 -7.54 20.63 14.63
N PRO A 281 -8.49 20.63 13.68
CA PRO A 281 -9.55 21.65 13.61
C PRO A 281 -10.47 21.62 14.83
N VAL A 282 -11.05 20.46 15.14
CA VAL A 282 -11.99 20.28 16.26
C VAL A 282 -11.31 20.55 17.61
N LEU A 283 -10.09 20.03 17.80
CA LEU A 283 -9.33 20.28 19.03
C LEU A 283 -8.93 21.77 19.15
N GLY A 284 -8.55 22.42 18.04
CA GLY A 284 -8.21 23.85 18.02
C GLY A 284 -9.42 24.74 18.31
N TRP A 285 -10.58 24.40 17.74
CA TRP A 285 -11.86 25.05 18.02
C TRP A 285 -12.20 24.93 19.51
N PHE A 286 -12.14 23.71 20.07
CA PHE A 286 -12.50 23.48 21.47
C PHE A 286 -11.54 24.18 22.43
N LEU A 287 -10.22 24.16 22.17
CA LEU A 287 -9.23 24.88 22.98
C LEU A 287 -9.45 26.39 22.97
N THR A 288 -9.92 26.94 21.85
CA THR A 288 -10.29 28.36 21.75
C THR A 288 -11.53 28.64 22.58
N ALA A 289 -12.57 27.80 22.48
CA ALA A 289 -13.78 27.91 23.28
C ALA A 289 -13.50 27.77 24.79
N LEU A 290 -12.62 26.84 25.16
CA LEU A 290 -12.20 26.58 26.54
C LEU A 290 -11.48 27.78 27.19
N ARG A 291 -10.84 28.64 26.39
CA ARG A 291 -10.20 29.88 26.85
C ARG A 291 -11.19 31.04 26.96
N ALA A 292 -12.24 31.04 26.13
CA ALA A 292 -13.22 32.13 26.03
C ALA A 292 -14.34 32.06 27.09
N HIS A 293 -14.73 30.85 27.47
CA HIS A 293 -15.67 30.52 28.56
C HIS A 293 -14.91 29.97 29.74
#